data_AF-A0A1Y2CMU9-F1
#
_entry.id   AF-A0A1Y2CMU9-F1
#
_cell.length_a   1.000
_cell.length_b   1.000
_cell.length_c   1.000
_cell.angle_alpha   90.00
_cell.angle_beta   90.00
_cell.angle_gamma   90.00
#
_symmetry.space_group_name_H-M   'P 1'
#
loop_
_entity.id
_entity.type
_entity.pdbx_description
1 polymer ?
#
loop_
_entity_poly.entity_id
_entity_poly.type
_entity_poly.pdbx_seq_one_letter_code
_entity_poly.pdbx_strand_id
1 'polypeptide(L)'
;MPIIKDNLEEYFKINFKKKFYLNATNKHDYELTSATRLLEKRRETIEIENGLQLQKQDFATKMESLVSRREELAKRQKLLRDKKIKFEKYLKENDAKRLRAEKKKSEEKKLKEAKEKLISNQLKQMELNLIYQKYFESILETETEFLEPNDVILRYDTLKATNTDLILKLRLTQEKTEETQITFSRNSEEQNNIILNYNNDIARLQSRLEECQQKTAKWQNEWDKILNTATEKSLLLGQTKMATNNLFNLVRMNLNNRIRYTSDTNTQLEKIQQFIVGSSYLTILCQELQ
;
A
#
# COMPACT_ATOMS: atom_id res chain seq x y z
N MET A 1 38.18 -26.82 67.29
CA MET A 1 39.61 -27.19 67.40
C MET A 1 40.30 -26.13 68.25
N PRO A 2 40.25 -26.25 69.59
CA PRO A 2 41.48 -26.05 70.39
C PRO A 2 41.41 -26.82 71.73
N ILE A 3 42.03 -28.00 71.85
CA ILE A 3 42.22 -28.66 73.17
C ILE A 3 43.64 -29.25 73.32
N ILE A 4 44.52 -29.07 72.33
CA ILE A 4 45.80 -29.79 72.33
C ILE A 4 46.89 -29.08 73.16
N LYS A 5 46.70 -27.82 73.60
CA LYS A 5 47.76 -27.09 74.31
C LYS A 5 47.90 -27.45 75.80
N ASP A 6 46.83 -27.84 76.49
CA ASP A 6 46.88 -27.94 77.97
C ASP A 6 47.45 -29.26 78.50
N ASN A 7 47.65 -30.27 77.64
CA ASN A 7 48.05 -31.60 78.10
C ASN A 7 49.55 -31.91 77.88
N LEU A 8 50.29 -30.99 77.25
CA LEU A 8 51.72 -31.18 77.01
C LEU A 8 52.54 -30.93 78.29
N GLU A 9 52.20 -29.91 79.08
CA GLU A 9 52.92 -29.60 80.31
C GLU A 9 52.71 -30.68 81.39
N GLU A 10 51.46 -31.16 81.53
CA GLU A 10 51.10 -32.30 82.40
C GLU A 10 51.83 -33.58 81.97
N TYR A 11 51.83 -33.87 80.66
CA TYR A 11 52.53 -35.02 80.09
C TYR A 11 54.05 -34.96 80.34
N PHE A 12 54.69 -33.80 80.14
CA PHE A 12 56.12 -33.63 80.42
C PHE A 12 56.43 -33.70 81.92
N LYS A 13 55.62 -33.10 82.80
CA LYS A 13 55.79 -33.20 84.27
C LYS A 13 55.71 -34.64 84.76
N ILE A 14 54.75 -35.41 84.27
CA ILE A 14 54.56 -36.82 84.64
C ILE A 14 55.71 -37.68 84.10
N ASN A 15 56.14 -37.47 82.85
CA ASN A 15 57.26 -38.23 82.29
C ASN A 15 58.62 -37.86 82.94
N PHE A 16 58.84 -36.58 83.29
CA PHE A 16 60.06 -36.16 84.01
C PHE A 16 60.10 -36.75 85.43
N LYS A 17 58.98 -36.74 86.16
CA LYS A 17 58.88 -37.40 87.47
C LYS A 17 59.16 -38.89 87.38
N LYS A 18 58.60 -39.58 86.39
CA LYS A 18 58.85 -41.02 86.16
C LYS A 18 60.33 -41.34 85.92
N LYS A 19 61.06 -40.47 85.21
CA LYS A 19 62.49 -40.68 84.89
C LYS A 19 63.44 -40.44 86.08
N PHE A 20 63.03 -39.63 87.06
CA PHE A 20 63.84 -39.35 88.26
C PHE A 20 63.78 -40.48 89.30
N TYR A 21 62.62 -41.12 89.48
CA TYR A 21 62.46 -42.25 90.43
C TYR A 21 63.24 -43.51 90.02
N LEU A 22 63.63 -43.64 88.76
CA LEU A 22 64.45 -44.75 88.27
C LEU A 22 65.95 -44.59 88.58
N ASN A 23 66.42 -43.40 88.96
CA ASN A 23 67.85 -43.10 89.14
C ASN A 23 68.26 -42.77 90.59
N ALA A 24 67.36 -42.89 91.57
CA ALA A 24 67.70 -42.66 92.98
C ALA A 24 68.32 -43.92 93.61
N THR A 25 69.57 -44.22 93.23
CA THR A 25 70.38 -45.28 93.84
C THR A 25 70.85 -44.90 95.25
N ASN A 26 70.47 -45.74 96.22
CA ASN A 26 71.18 -46.16 97.42
C ASN A 26 72.25 -45.21 98.00
N LYS A 27 71.93 -44.53 99.11
CA LYS A 27 72.88 -43.89 100.02
C LYS A 27 72.68 -44.39 101.45
N HIS A 28 72.92 -45.68 101.67
CA HIS A 28 73.48 -46.27 102.90
C HIS A 28 74.14 -47.59 102.50
N ASP A 29 75.22 -47.48 101.72
CA ASP A 29 75.93 -48.59 101.08
C ASP A 29 77.34 -48.74 101.72
N TYR A 30 77.40 -48.89 103.04
CA TYR A 30 78.59 -49.33 103.76
C TYR A 30 78.17 -50.47 104.69
N GLU A 31 78.68 -51.66 104.41
CA GLU A 31 78.35 -52.98 104.99
C GLU A 31 77.20 -53.75 104.34
N LEU A 32 77.30 -53.96 103.02
CA LEU A 32 76.58 -55.04 102.34
C LEU A 32 77.55 -55.81 101.41
N THR A 33 77.60 -57.13 101.60
CA THR A 33 78.43 -58.12 100.90
C THR A 33 78.16 -58.16 99.38
N SER A 34 79.08 -58.68 98.56
CA SER A 34 78.90 -58.85 97.10
C SER A 34 77.59 -59.54 96.69
N ALA A 35 77.05 -60.41 97.56
CA ALA A 35 75.76 -61.07 97.39
C ALA A 35 74.56 -60.10 97.45
N THR A 36 74.61 -59.05 98.28
CA THR A 36 73.47 -58.12 98.47
C THR A 36 73.41 -57.02 97.41
N ARG A 37 74.55 -56.56 96.87
CA ARG A 37 74.56 -55.64 95.71
C ARG A 37 74.06 -56.31 94.42
N LEU A 38 74.33 -57.60 94.26
CA LEU A 38 73.75 -58.40 93.18
C LEU A 38 72.22 -58.52 93.34
N LEU A 39 71.73 -58.72 94.57
CA LEU A 39 70.30 -58.76 94.87
C LEU A 39 69.60 -57.42 94.60
N GLU A 40 70.22 -56.29 94.93
CA GLU A 40 69.68 -54.97 94.60
C GLU A 40 69.64 -54.71 93.10
N LYS A 41 70.72 -54.99 92.35
CA LYS A 41 70.69 -54.84 90.89
C LYS A 41 69.66 -55.76 90.24
N ARG A 42 69.48 -56.97 90.77
CA ARG A 42 68.44 -57.92 90.34
C ARG A 42 67.05 -57.34 90.62
N ARG A 43 66.85 -56.74 91.80
CA ARG A 43 65.60 -56.04 92.17
C ARG A 43 65.33 -54.84 91.26
N GLU A 44 66.31 -54.00 90.95
CA GLU A 44 66.16 -52.87 90.03
C GLU A 44 65.80 -53.33 88.61
N THR A 45 66.47 -54.38 88.09
CA THR A 45 66.07 -54.96 86.78
C THR A 45 64.66 -55.52 86.82
N ILE A 46 64.25 -56.19 87.90
CA ILE A 46 62.88 -56.69 88.07
C ILE A 46 61.88 -55.52 88.13
N GLU A 47 62.20 -54.42 88.82
CA GLU A 47 61.34 -53.23 88.90
C GLU A 47 61.22 -52.52 87.54
N ILE A 48 62.32 -52.39 86.78
CA ILE A 48 62.33 -51.84 85.42
C ILE A 48 61.53 -52.74 84.48
N GLU A 49 61.73 -54.06 84.56
CA GLU A 49 61.05 -55.04 83.73
C GLU A 49 59.55 -55.08 84.04
N ASN A 50 59.16 -55.02 85.32
CA ASN A 50 57.77 -54.86 85.75
C ASN A 50 57.16 -53.54 85.27
N GLY A 51 57.90 -52.43 85.31
CA GLY A 51 57.44 -51.13 84.81
C GLY A 51 57.26 -51.09 83.29
N LEU A 52 58.13 -51.77 82.55
CA LEU A 52 58.02 -51.95 81.09
C LEU A 52 56.85 -52.88 80.74
N GLN A 53 56.66 -53.95 81.50
CA GLN A 53 55.52 -54.88 81.36
C GLN A 53 54.19 -54.15 81.56
N LEU A 54 54.11 -53.29 82.59
CA LEU A 54 52.94 -52.48 82.88
C LEU A 54 52.65 -51.47 81.75
N GLN A 55 53.68 -50.78 81.22
CA GLN A 55 53.50 -49.89 80.06
C GLN A 55 53.07 -50.63 78.80
N LYS A 56 53.58 -51.84 78.56
CA LYS A 56 53.14 -52.69 77.45
C LYS A 56 51.67 -53.09 77.61
N GLN A 57 51.23 -53.44 78.82
CA GLN A 57 49.81 -53.71 79.12
C GLN A 57 48.93 -52.45 78.95
N ASP A 58 49.35 -51.30 79.46
CA ASP A 58 48.63 -50.02 79.30
C ASP A 58 48.52 -49.61 77.82
N PHE A 59 49.57 -49.83 77.04
CA PHE A 59 49.55 -49.56 75.60
C PHE A 59 48.67 -50.55 74.85
N ALA A 60 48.73 -51.84 75.20
CA ALA A 60 47.89 -52.88 74.60
C ALA A 60 46.39 -52.61 74.86
N THR A 61 46.01 -52.30 76.11
CA THR A 61 44.63 -51.97 76.48
C THR A 61 44.13 -50.70 75.77
N LYS A 62 44.97 -49.66 75.67
CA LYS A 62 44.64 -48.45 74.88
C LYS A 62 44.47 -48.79 73.40
N MET A 63 45.36 -49.58 72.81
CA MET A 63 45.28 -49.98 71.41
C MET A 63 43.99 -50.77 71.14
N GLU A 64 43.63 -51.70 72.02
CA GLU A 64 42.38 -52.47 71.94
C GLU A 64 41.15 -51.56 72.01
N SER A 65 41.14 -50.57 72.92
CA SER A 65 40.05 -49.59 73.02
C SER A 65 39.91 -48.73 71.75
N LEU A 66 41.02 -48.36 71.11
CA LEU A 66 41.04 -47.59 69.87
C LEU A 66 40.56 -48.43 68.68
N VAL A 67 40.95 -49.70 68.62
CA VAL A 67 40.46 -50.64 67.59
C VAL A 67 38.95 -50.83 67.75
N SER A 68 38.48 -51.11 68.96
CA SER A 68 37.04 -51.23 69.26
C SER A 68 36.27 -49.96 68.89
N ARG A 69 36.80 -48.78 69.24
CA ARG A 69 36.19 -47.50 68.87
C ARG A 69 36.18 -47.26 67.37
N ARG A 70 37.25 -47.63 66.66
CA ARG A 70 37.35 -47.52 65.19
C ARG A 70 36.32 -48.42 64.51
N GLU A 71 36.13 -49.65 65.00
CA GLU A 71 35.11 -50.57 64.49
C GLU A 71 33.69 -50.04 64.74
N GLU A 72 33.43 -49.49 65.93
CA GLU A 72 32.12 -48.91 66.26
C GLU A 72 31.80 -47.70 65.35
N LEU A 73 32.78 -46.82 65.13
CA LEU A 73 32.65 -45.70 64.20
C LEU A 73 32.40 -46.17 62.77
N ALA A 74 33.11 -47.21 62.31
CA ALA A 74 32.89 -47.79 60.99
C ALA A 74 31.47 -48.37 60.84
N LYS A 75 30.96 -49.08 61.87
CA LYS A 75 29.58 -49.58 61.92
C LYS A 75 28.55 -48.45 61.86
N ARG A 76 28.74 -47.39 62.67
CA ARG A 76 27.86 -46.20 62.65
C ARG A 76 27.89 -45.49 61.31
N GLN A 77 29.07 -45.33 60.71
CA GLN A 77 29.21 -44.71 59.39
C GLN A 77 28.50 -45.53 58.31
N LYS A 78 28.62 -46.86 58.33
CA LYS A 78 27.91 -47.75 57.39
C LYS A 78 26.39 -47.61 57.55
N LEU A 79 25.89 -47.64 58.77
CA LEU A 79 24.46 -47.49 59.06
C LEU A 79 23.90 -46.13 58.60
N LEU A 80 24.66 -45.04 58.78
CA LEU A 80 24.29 -43.72 58.27
C LEU A 80 24.27 -43.68 56.73
N ARG A 81 25.24 -44.30 56.06
CA ARG A 81 25.25 -44.42 54.59
C ARG A 81 24.02 -45.19 54.09
N ASP A 82 23.69 -46.32 54.72
CA ASP A 82 22.53 -47.13 54.34
C ASP A 82 21.21 -46.36 54.54
N LYS A 83 21.09 -45.64 55.66
CA LYS A 83 19.93 -44.75 55.92
C LYS A 83 19.83 -43.63 54.88
N LYS A 84 20.95 -43.00 54.51
CA LYS A 84 20.99 -41.96 53.48
C LYS A 84 20.49 -42.51 52.13
N ILE A 85 20.98 -43.67 51.70
CA ILE A 85 20.54 -44.30 50.44
C ILE A 85 19.04 -44.61 50.48
N LYS A 86 18.53 -45.17 51.59
CA LYS A 86 17.10 -45.44 51.76
C LYS A 86 16.26 -44.16 51.71
N PHE A 87 16.72 -43.08 52.35
CA PHE A 87 16.03 -41.80 52.36
C PHE A 87 16.03 -41.13 50.99
N GLU A 88 17.15 -41.15 50.27
CA GLU A 88 17.23 -40.68 48.88
C GLU A 88 16.30 -41.47 47.95
N LYS A 89 16.23 -42.79 48.12
CA LYS A 89 15.30 -43.64 47.37
C LYS A 89 13.85 -43.27 47.67
N TYR A 90 13.51 -43.12 48.95
CA TYR A 90 12.17 -42.71 49.39
C TYR A 90 11.78 -41.34 48.83
N LEU A 91 12.67 -40.35 48.88
CA LEU A 91 12.44 -39.02 48.29
C LEU A 91 12.17 -39.11 46.79
N LYS A 92 13.02 -39.83 46.04
CA LYS A 92 12.83 -40.03 44.60
C LYS A 92 11.49 -40.71 44.28
N GLU A 93 11.12 -41.75 45.01
CA GLU A 93 9.85 -42.44 44.83
C GLU A 93 8.64 -41.55 45.20
N ASN A 94 8.75 -40.75 46.26
CA ASN A 94 7.70 -39.83 46.69
C ASN A 94 7.52 -38.70 45.67
N ASP A 95 8.61 -38.07 45.22
CA ASP A 95 8.58 -37.05 44.17
C ASP A 95 8.02 -37.62 42.86
N ALA A 96 8.39 -38.86 42.49
CA ALA A 96 7.81 -39.54 41.34
C ALA A 96 6.31 -39.79 41.49
N LYS A 97 5.83 -40.17 42.69
CA LYS A 97 4.39 -40.30 42.98
C LYS A 97 3.68 -38.94 42.91
N ARG A 98 4.26 -37.88 43.47
CA ARG A 98 3.73 -36.51 43.42
C ARG A 98 3.61 -36.04 41.97
N LEU A 99 4.67 -36.17 41.18
CA LEU A 99 4.70 -35.79 39.76
C LEU A 99 3.66 -36.56 38.94
N ARG A 100 3.50 -37.87 39.17
CA ARG A 100 2.46 -38.67 38.49
C ARG A 100 1.06 -38.20 38.87
N ALA A 101 0.81 -37.92 40.15
CA ALA A 101 -0.48 -37.43 40.62
C ALA A 101 -0.81 -36.04 40.06
N GLU A 102 0.17 -35.12 40.03
CA GLU A 102 0.04 -33.79 39.43
C GLU A 102 -0.22 -33.86 37.93
N LYS A 103 0.52 -34.72 37.22
CA LYS A 103 0.31 -34.95 35.78
C LYS A 103 -1.09 -35.48 35.51
N LYS A 104 -1.53 -36.52 36.24
CA LYS A 104 -2.88 -37.09 36.10
C LYS A 104 -3.97 -36.05 36.39
N LYS A 105 -3.80 -35.26 37.46
CA LYS A 105 -4.71 -34.14 37.79
C LYS A 105 -4.78 -33.11 36.66
N SER A 106 -3.64 -32.74 36.08
CA SER A 106 -3.58 -31.78 34.96
C SER A 106 -4.27 -32.33 33.71
N GLU A 107 -4.02 -33.60 33.37
CA GLU A 107 -4.64 -34.27 32.23
C GLU A 107 -6.15 -34.42 32.41
N GLU A 108 -6.62 -34.84 33.58
CA GLU A 108 -8.06 -34.93 33.89
C GLU A 108 -8.74 -33.56 33.83
N LYS A 109 -8.09 -32.51 34.34
CA LYS A 109 -8.60 -31.14 34.24
C LYS A 109 -8.73 -30.69 32.78
N LYS A 110 -7.70 -30.89 31.96
CA LYS A 110 -7.74 -30.56 30.52
C LYS A 110 -8.83 -31.35 29.79
N LEU A 111 -8.97 -32.64 30.09
CA LEU A 111 -9.99 -33.48 29.48
C LEU A 111 -11.40 -33.01 29.88
N LYS A 112 -11.60 -32.65 31.15
CA LYS A 112 -12.86 -32.11 31.65
C LYS A 112 -13.21 -30.79 30.96
N GLU A 113 -12.27 -29.85 30.89
CA GLU A 113 -12.47 -28.55 30.22
C GLU A 113 -12.79 -28.72 28.71
N ALA A 114 -12.12 -29.67 28.03
CA ALA A 114 -12.40 -29.97 26.63
C ALA A 114 -13.82 -30.55 26.44
N LYS A 115 -14.23 -31.47 27.32
CA LYS A 115 -15.59 -32.04 27.30
C LYS A 115 -16.65 -31.00 27.63
N GLU A 116 -16.43 -30.15 28.63
CA GLU A 116 -17.35 -29.07 28.99
C GLU A 116 -17.53 -28.07 27.85
N LYS A 117 -16.45 -27.70 27.14
CA LYS A 117 -16.54 -26.86 25.95
C LYS A 117 -17.33 -27.52 24.82
N LEU A 118 -17.11 -28.81 24.56
CA LEU A 118 -17.86 -29.54 23.55
C LEU A 118 -19.35 -29.57 23.88
N ILE A 119 -19.70 -29.92 25.12
CA ILE A 119 -21.09 -29.95 25.59
C ILE A 119 -21.70 -28.55 25.50
N SER A 120 -20.98 -27.50 25.89
CA SER A 120 -21.47 -26.12 25.80
C SER A 120 -21.77 -25.71 24.34
N ASN A 121 -20.90 -26.08 23.39
CA ASN A 121 -21.13 -25.78 21.98
C ASN A 121 -22.32 -26.57 21.42
N GLN A 122 -22.46 -27.85 21.80
CA GLN A 122 -23.59 -28.68 21.40
C GLN A 122 -24.91 -28.13 21.95
N LEU A 123 -24.94 -27.69 23.21
CA LEU A 123 -26.11 -27.06 23.82
C LEU A 123 -26.50 -25.78 23.07
N LYS A 124 -25.54 -24.90 22.76
CA LYS A 124 -25.80 -23.69 21.97
C LYS A 124 -26.36 -24.01 20.58
N GLN A 125 -25.80 -25.01 19.91
CA GLN A 125 -26.28 -25.42 18.60
C GLN A 125 -27.69 -26.01 18.68
N MET A 126 -27.99 -26.77 19.72
CA MET A 126 -29.34 -27.30 19.98
C MET A 126 -30.34 -26.18 20.27
N GLU A 127 -29.99 -25.20 21.10
CA GLU A 127 -30.81 -24.01 21.37
C GLU A 127 -31.10 -23.25 20.09
N LEU A 128 -30.09 -23.02 19.26
CA LEU A 128 -30.24 -22.34 17.98
C LEU A 128 -31.13 -23.12 17.01
N ASN A 129 -30.94 -24.45 16.92
CA ASN A 129 -31.78 -25.31 16.10
C ASN A 129 -33.24 -25.26 16.57
N LEU A 130 -33.50 -25.18 17.88
CA LEU A 130 -34.85 -25.04 18.41
C LEU A 130 -35.48 -23.69 18.03
N ILE A 131 -34.70 -22.61 18.04
CA ILE A 131 -35.15 -21.29 17.56
C ILE A 131 -35.51 -21.36 16.07
N TYR A 132 -34.64 -21.93 15.24
CA TYR A 132 -34.92 -22.08 13.82
C TYR A 132 -36.13 -22.97 13.55
N GLN A 133 -36.26 -24.07 14.30
CA GLN A 133 -37.42 -24.95 14.18
C GLN A 133 -38.71 -24.18 14.49
N LYS A 134 -38.79 -23.48 15.61
CA LYS A 134 -39.96 -22.65 15.97
C LYS A 134 -40.25 -21.58 14.91
N TYR A 135 -39.21 -20.99 14.34
CA TYR A 135 -39.36 -20.02 13.27
C TYR A 135 -39.96 -20.64 12.00
N PHE A 136 -39.44 -21.80 11.55
CA PHE A 136 -40.01 -22.50 10.41
C PHE A 136 -41.44 -23.00 10.68
N GLU A 137 -41.72 -23.51 11.87
CA GLU A 137 -43.08 -23.87 12.30
C GLU A 137 -44.02 -22.66 12.17
N SER A 138 -43.62 -21.47 12.64
CA SER A 138 -44.43 -20.26 12.50
C SER A 138 -44.66 -19.82 11.05
N ILE A 139 -43.68 -20.06 10.17
CA ILE A 139 -43.83 -19.79 8.73
C ILE A 139 -44.84 -20.77 8.13
N LEU A 140 -44.72 -22.06 8.43
CA LEU A 140 -45.61 -23.10 7.91
C LEU A 140 -47.06 -22.95 8.44
N GLU A 141 -47.24 -22.39 9.62
CA GLU A 141 -48.56 -22.03 10.16
C GLU A 141 -49.18 -20.84 9.42
N THR A 142 -48.36 -19.90 8.94
CA THR A 142 -48.83 -18.65 8.30
C THR A 142 -49.03 -18.82 6.79
N GLU A 143 -48.07 -19.47 6.13
CA GLU A 143 -47.97 -19.59 4.68
C GLU A 143 -48.24 -21.03 4.26
N THR A 144 -49.32 -21.26 3.51
CA THR A 144 -49.75 -22.60 3.09
C THR A 144 -49.03 -23.12 1.83
N GLU A 145 -48.18 -22.31 1.20
CA GLU A 145 -47.40 -22.68 0.01
C GLU A 145 -46.25 -23.66 0.34
N PHE A 146 -45.80 -23.71 1.59
CA PHE A 146 -44.68 -24.54 2.05
C PHE A 146 -45.18 -25.67 2.94
N LEU A 147 -44.70 -26.89 2.71
CA LEU A 147 -45.08 -28.08 3.48
C LEU A 147 -43.98 -28.49 4.47
N GLU A 148 -42.72 -28.30 4.06
CA GLU A 148 -41.55 -28.59 4.87
C GLU A 148 -40.62 -27.37 4.99
N PRO A 149 -39.81 -27.27 6.08
CA PRO A 149 -38.79 -26.22 6.19
C PRO A 149 -37.82 -26.18 5.00
N ASN A 150 -37.55 -27.34 4.39
CA ASN A 150 -36.72 -27.44 3.19
C ASN A 150 -37.32 -26.71 1.99
N ASP A 151 -38.64 -26.64 1.85
CA ASP A 151 -39.28 -25.93 0.73
C ASP A 151 -38.98 -24.43 0.82
N VAL A 152 -39.00 -23.87 2.04
CA VAL A 152 -38.64 -22.48 2.31
C VAL A 152 -37.17 -22.22 2.01
N ILE A 153 -36.28 -23.14 2.39
CA ILE A 153 -34.84 -23.03 2.13
C ILE A 153 -34.56 -23.07 0.62
N LEU A 154 -35.15 -24.02 -0.10
CA LEU A 154 -35.00 -24.14 -1.56
C LEU A 154 -35.53 -22.90 -2.28
N ARG A 155 -36.67 -22.36 -1.83
CA ARG A 155 -37.21 -21.11 -2.37
C ARG A 155 -36.28 -19.94 -2.10
N TYR A 156 -35.75 -19.84 -0.88
CA TYR A 156 -34.75 -18.82 -0.53
C TYR A 156 -33.50 -18.93 -1.40
N ASP A 157 -32.94 -20.13 -1.57
CA ASP A 157 -31.73 -20.33 -2.37
C ASP A 157 -31.95 -19.96 -3.83
N THR A 158 -33.11 -20.35 -4.39
CA THR A 158 -33.50 -19.95 -5.74
C THR A 158 -33.66 -18.44 -5.86
N LEU A 159 -34.33 -17.80 -4.89
CA LEU A 159 -34.55 -16.35 -4.89
C LEU A 159 -33.23 -15.57 -4.70
N LYS A 160 -32.33 -16.09 -3.88
CA LYS A 160 -31.00 -15.54 -3.67
C LYS A 160 -30.16 -15.65 -4.93
N ALA A 161 -30.14 -16.82 -5.58
CA ALA A 161 -29.41 -17.03 -6.83
C ALA A 161 -29.93 -16.13 -7.96
N THR A 162 -31.26 -16.07 -8.13
CA THR A 162 -31.88 -15.17 -9.11
C THR A 162 -31.62 -13.70 -8.80
N ASN A 163 -31.66 -13.28 -7.54
CA ASN A 163 -31.31 -11.92 -7.15
C ASN A 163 -29.85 -11.59 -7.45
N THR A 164 -28.91 -12.51 -7.17
CA THR A 164 -27.49 -12.30 -7.53
C THR A 164 -27.31 -12.17 -9.04
N ASP A 165 -28.00 -12.99 -9.83
CA ASP A 165 -27.96 -12.90 -11.30
C ASP A 165 -28.57 -11.60 -11.83
N LEU A 166 -29.68 -11.14 -11.24
CA LEU A 166 -30.34 -9.89 -11.60
C LEU A 166 -29.45 -8.68 -11.28
N ILE A 167 -28.80 -8.66 -10.11
CA ILE A 167 -27.86 -7.60 -9.74
C ILE A 167 -26.69 -7.55 -10.74
N LEU A 168 -26.13 -8.70 -11.11
CA LEU A 168 -25.05 -8.77 -12.10
C LEU A 168 -25.52 -8.29 -13.47
N LYS A 169 -26.70 -8.74 -13.95
CA LYS A 169 -27.27 -8.29 -15.22
C LYS A 169 -27.58 -6.79 -15.22
N LEU A 170 -28.11 -6.26 -14.13
CA LEU A 170 -28.38 -4.83 -13.98
C LEU A 170 -27.09 -4.04 -14.12
N ARG A 171 -26.03 -4.45 -13.40
CA ARG A 171 -24.72 -3.80 -13.49
C ARG A 171 -24.14 -3.83 -14.90
N LEU A 172 -24.14 -4.98 -15.56
CA LEU A 172 -23.63 -5.11 -16.94
C LEU A 172 -24.45 -4.28 -17.93
N THR A 173 -25.76 -4.19 -17.75
CA THR A 173 -26.65 -3.39 -18.60
C THR A 173 -26.42 -1.90 -18.38
N GLN A 174 -26.22 -1.49 -17.12
CA GLN A 174 -25.90 -0.12 -16.76
C GLN A 174 -24.56 0.31 -17.37
N GLU A 175 -23.52 -0.51 -17.24
CA GLU A 175 -22.19 -0.25 -17.84
C GLU A 175 -22.29 -0.08 -19.37
N LYS A 176 -23.05 -0.94 -20.06
CA LYS A 176 -23.30 -0.81 -21.51
C LYS A 176 -24.10 0.45 -21.87
N THR A 177 -25.06 0.82 -21.03
CA THR A 177 -25.88 2.01 -21.27
C THR A 177 -25.03 3.27 -21.09
N GLU A 178 -24.17 3.30 -20.07
CA GLU A 178 -23.23 4.39 -19.86
C GLU A 178 -22.23 4.51 -21.02
N GLU A 179 -21.69 3.39 -21.50
CA GLU A 179 -20.80 3.37 -22.68
C GLU A 179 -21.49 3.90 -23.94
N THR A 180 -22.72 3.44 -24.23
CA THR A 180 -23.49 3.93 -25.38
C THR A 180 -23.87 5.41 -25.22
N GLN A 181 -24.19 5.87 -24.01
CA GLN A 181 -24.48 7.27 -23.74
C GLN A 181 -23.24 8.17 -23.94
N ILE A 182 -22.06 7.74 -23.48
CA ILE A 182 -20.80 8.47 -23.66
C ILE A 182 -20.44 8.58 -25.14
N THR A 183 -20.49 7.47 -25.87
CA THR A 183 -20.20 7.44 -27.31
C THR A 183 -21.19 8.29 -28.10
N PHE A 184 -22.48 8.23 -27.78
CA PHE A 184 -23.49 9.08 -28.38
C PHE A 184 -23.24 10.58 -28.12
N SER A 185 -22.96 10.97 -26.88
CA SER A 185 -22.67 12.36 -26.52
C SER A 185 -21.46 12.89 -27.29
N ARG A 186 -20.37 12.11 -27.33
CA ARG A 186 -19.16 12.47 -28.08
C ARG A 186 -19.44 12.64 -29.58
N ASN A 187 -20.15 11.70 -30.19
CA ASN A 187 -20.51 11.79 -31.60
C ASN A 187 -21.41 13.01 -31.87
N SER A 188 -22.35 13.31 -30.97
CA SER A 188 -23.22 14.48 -31.09
C SER A 188 -22.42 15.77 -31.02
N GLU A 189 -21.48 15.90 -30.08
CA GLU A 189 -20.56 17.05 -30.00
C GLU A 189 -19.71 17.21 -31.27
N GLU A 190 -19.17 16.11 -31.79
CA GLU A 190 -18.39 16.11 -33.03
C GLU A 190 -19.24 16.57 -34.22
N GLN A 191 -20.46 16.06 -34.37
CA GLN A 191 -21.39 16.50 -35.43
C GLN A 191 -21.77 17.97 -35.27
N ASN A 192 -22.02 18.44 -34.05
CA ASN A 192 -22.30 19.85 -33.78
C ASN A 192 -21.12 20.75 -34.18
N ASN A 193 -19.89 20.33 -33.90
CA ASN A 193 -18.69 21.04 -34.34
C ASN A 193 -18.56 21.09 -35.87
N ILE A 194 -18.87 19.98 -36.55
CA ILE A 194 -18.90 19.94 -38.02
C ILE A 194 -19.95 20.90 -38.58
N ILE A 195 -21.16 20.93 -38.02
CA ILE A 195 -22.22 21.85 -38.41
C ILE A 195 -21.78 23.31 -38.20
N LEU A 196 -21.15 23.62 -37.07
CA LEU A 196 -20.62 24.96 -36.80
C LEU A 196 -19.55 25.37 -37.83
N ASN A 197 -18.66 24.47 -38.21
CA ASN A 197 -17.66 24.73 -39.24
C ASN A 197 -18.31 25.01 -40.61
N TYR A 198 -19.30 24.20 -41.03
CA TYR A 198 -20.04 24.46 -42.26
C TYR A 198 -20.81 25.78 -42.22
N ASN A 199 -21.42 26.14 -41.09
CA ASN A 199 -22.09 27.42 -40.93
C ASN A 199 -21.12 28.60 -41.07
N ASN A 200 -19.92 28.48 -40.51
CA ASN A 200 -18.86 29.48 -40.67
C ASN A 200 -18.41 29.59 -42.14
N ASP A 201 -18.28 28.47 -42.84
CA ASP A 201 -17.94 28.45 -44.27
C ASP A 201 -19.05 29.07 -45.13
N ILE A 202 -20.32 28.79 -44.83
CA ILE A 202 -21.48 29.41 -45.49
C ILE A 202 -21.44 30.93 -45.30
N ALA A 203 -21.25 31.41 -44.07
CA ALA A 203 -21.17 32.84 -43.79
C ALA A 203 -20.01 33.50 -44.57
N ARG A 204 -18.83 32.86 -44.62
CA ARG A 204 -17.69 33.34 -45.40
C ARG A 204 -17.99 33.42 -46.90
N LEU A 205 -18.63 32.39 -47.45
CA LEU A 205 -19.01 32.35 -48.87
C LEU A 205 -20.09 33.40 -49.20
N GLN A 206 -21.06 33.61 -48.32
CA GLN A 206 -22.08 34.65 -48.46
C GLN A 206 -21.45 36.05 -48.48
N SER A 207 -20.57 36.37 -47.54
CA SER A 207 -19.87 37.67 -47.53
C SER A 207 -19.06 37.90 -48.82
N ARG A 208 -18.40 36.86 -49.34
CA ARG A 208 -17.66 36.95 -50.62
C ARG A 208 -18.59 37.14 -51.80
N LEU A 209 -19.75 36.47 -51.82
CA LEU A 209 -20.75 36.65 -52.86
C LEU A 209 -21.28 38.09 -52.87
N GLU A 210 -21.63 38.63 -51.71
CA GLU A 210 -22.11 40.01 -51.55
C GLU A 210 -21.05 41.02 -52.01
N GLU A 211 -19.78 40.81 -51.66
CA GLU A 211 -18.68 41.67 -52.11
C GLU A 211 -18.53 41.65 -53.65
N CYS A 212 -18.58 40.47 -54.26
CA CYS A 212 -18.56 40.32 -55.71
C CYS A 212 -19.77 40.98 -56.37
N GLN A 213 -20.97 40.81 -55.83
CA GLN A 213 -22.19 41.44 -56.34
C GLN A 213 -22.12 42.97 -56.26
N GLN A 214 -21.63 43.52 -55.15
CA GLN A 214 -21.41 44.96 -55.01
C GLN A 214 -20.40 45.49 -56.04
N LYS A 215 -19.31 44.77 -56.28
CA LYS A 215 -18.33 45.13 -57.32
C LYS A 215 -18.95 45.11 -58.72
N THR A 216 -19.70 44.06 -59.05
CA THR A 216 -20.41 43.96 -60.33
C THR A 216 -21.41 45.10 -60.51
N ALA A 217 -22.22 45.41 -59.50
CA ALA A 217 -23.17 46.51 -59.55
C ALA A 217 -22.49 47.87 -59.76
N LYS A 218 -21.34 48.11 -59.11
CA LYS A 218 -20.53 49.32 -59.33
C LYS A 218 -20.07 49.43 -60.79
N TRP A 219 -19.49 48.36 -61.33
CA TRP A 219 -19.01 48.36 -62.72
C TRP A 219 -20.13 48.48 -63.74
N GLN A 220 -21.28 47.86 -63.47
CA GLN A 220 -22.47 48.01 -64.32
C GLN A 220 -22.94 49.47 -64.36
N ASN A 221 -23.03 50.13 -63.20
CA ASN A 221 -23.41 51.55 -63.14
C ASN A 221 -22.42 52.44 -63.90
N GLU A 222 -21.12 52.19 -63.77
CA GLU A 222 -20.10 52.94 -64.52
C GLU A 222 -20.19 52.67 -66.03
N TRP A 223 -20.44 51.42 -66.44
CA TRP A 223 -20.67 51.07 -67.84
C TRP A 223 -21.91 51.76 -68.41
N ASP A 224 -23.02 51.78 -67.69
CA ASP A 224 -24.26 52.42 -68.12
C ASP A 224 -24.07 53.93 -68.30
N LYS A 225 -23.28 54.59 -67.43
CA LYS A 225 -22.91 56.01 -67.60
C LYS A 225 -22.11 56.23 -68.88
N ILE A 226 -21.12 55.39 -69.15
CA ILE A 226 -20.30 55.47 -70.38
C ILE A 226 -21.19 55.27 -71.61
N LEU A 227 -22.06 54.27 -71.58
CA LEU A 227 -22.99 53.98 -72.66
C LEU A 227 -23.94 55.15 -72.92
N ASN A 228 -24.58 55.70 -71.88
CA ASN A 228 -25.45 56.87 -72.00
C ASN A 228 -24.69 58.08 -72.56
N THR A 229 -23.45 58.32 -72.12
CA THR A 229 -22.62 59.40 -72.68
C THR A 229 -22.31 59.15 -74.16
N ALA A 230 -22.05 57.91 -74.55
CA ALA A 230 -21.78 57.54 -75.93
C ALA A 230 -23.02 57.66 -76.82
N THR A 231 -24.21 57.31 -76.32
CA THR A 231 -25.48 57.46 -77.05
C THR A 231 -25.83 58.94 -77.22
N GLU A 232 -25.66 59.77 -76.18
CA GLU A 232 -25.83 61.24 -76.25
C GLU A 232 -24.89 61.86 -77.29
N LYS A 233 -23.60 61.51 -77.26
CA LYS A 233 -22.62 61.99 -78.25
C LYS A 233 -22.95 61.52 -79.66
N SER A 234 -23.42 60.28 -79.81
CA SER A 234 -23.84 59.73 -81.11
C SER A 234 -25.08 60.43 -81.66
N LEU A 235 -26.05 60.74 -80.80
CA LEU A 235 -27.23 61.51 -81.15
C LEU A 235 -26.86 62.93 -81.58
N LEU A 236 -26.04 63.63 -80.78
CA LEU A 236 -25.57 64.97 -81.10
C LEU A 236 -24.84 64.99 -82.45
N LEU A 237 -23.93 64.04 -82.68
CA LEU A 237 -23.24 63.89 -83.96
C LEU A 237 -24.24 63.69 -85.12
N GLY A 238 -25.25 62.84 -84.94
CA GLY A 238 -26.32 62.64 -85.92
C GLY A 238 -27.08 63.92 -86.23
N GLN A 239 -27.48 64.67 -85.19
CA GLN A 239 -28.16 65.96 -85.32
C GLN A 239 -27.30 67.00 -86.03
N THR A 240 -26.01 67.13 -85.67
CA THR A 240 -25.06 68.03 -86.34
C THR A 240 -24.89 67.67 -87.81
N LYS A 241 -24.77 66.38 -88.15
CA LYS A 241 -24.71 65.92 -89.54
C LYS A 241 -25.97 66.26 -90.32
N MET A 242 -27.14 66.05 -89.74
CA MET A 242 -28.42 66.41 -90.37
C MET A 242 -28.55 67.92 -90.59
N ALA A 243 -28.26 68.73 -89.58
CA ALA A 243 -28.29 70.18 -89.68
C ALA A 243 -27.31 70.71 -90.74
N THR A 244 -26.09 70.15 -90.77
CA THR A 244 -25.07 70.45 -91.79
C THR A 244 -25.58 70.10 -93.19
N ASN A 245 -26.12 68.89 -93.39
CA ASN A 245 -26.65 68.46 -94.67
C ASN A 245 -27.81 69.35 -95.14
N ASN A 246 -28.69 69.76 -94.21
CA ASN A 246 -29.78 70.69 -94.51
C ASN A 246 -29.26 72.07 -94.94
N LEU A 247 -28.31 72.65 -94.21
CA LEU A 247 -27.67 73.92 -94.58
C LEU A 247 -26.94 73.82 -95.93
N PHE A 248 -26.23 72.73 -96.18
CA PHE A 248 -25.53 72.49 -97.44
C PHE A 248 -26.50 72.42 -98.62
N ASN A 249 -27.65 71.75 -98.44
CA ASN A 249 -28.69 71.72 -99.45
C ASN A 249 -29.27 73.12 -99.73
N LEU A 250 -29.45 73.96 -98.70
CA LEU A 250 -29.87 75.36 -98.90
C LEU A 250 -28.84 76.16 -99.71
N VAL A 251 -27.55 76.05 -99.38
CA VAL A 251 -26.46 76.68 -100.16
C VAL A 251 -26.47 76.18 -101.61
N ARG A 252 -26.66 74.88 -101.80
CA ARG A 252 -26.73 74.26 -103.12
C ARG A 252 -27.92 74.79 -103.93
N MET A 253 -29.08 75.00 -103.30
CA MET A 253 -30.25 75.61 -103.93
C MET A 253 -30.01 77.07 -104.31
N ASN A 254 -29.42 77.89 -103.43
CA ASN A 254 -29.07 79.29 -103.73
C ASN A 254 -28.08 79.43 -104.90
N LEU A 255 -27.20 78.45 -105.07
CA LEU A 255 -26.25 78.39 -106.19
C LEU A 255 -26.84 77.67 -107.42
N ASN A 256 -28.16 77.55 -107.54
CA ASN A 256 -28.88 76.89 -108.64
C ASN A 256 -28.36 75.48 -108.95
N ASN A 257 -28.06 74.70 -107.90
CA ASN A 257 -27.58 73.32 -107.97
C ASN A 257 -26.25 73.11 -108.72
N ARG A 258 -25.42 74.15 -108.87
CA ARG A 258 -24.09 74.04 -109.51
C ARG A 258 -23.09 73.18 -108.72
N ILE A 259 -23.32 73.01 -107.42
CA ILE A 259 -22.52 72.15 -106.55
C ILE A 259 -23.11 70.73 -106.54
N ARG A 260 -22.27 69.70 -106.72
CA ARG A 260 -22.67 68.29 -106.59
C ARG A 260 -22.94 67.91 -105.13
N TYR A 261 -23.95 67.07 -104.91
CA TYR A 261 -24.23 66.47 -103.60
C TYR A 261 -23.06 65.60 -103.14
N THR A 262 -22.77 65.63 -101.84
CA THR A 262 -21.80 64.76 -101.16
C THR A 262 -22.38 64.34 -99.82
N SER A 263 -22.13 63.11 -99.39
CA SER A 263 -22.53 62.60 -98.06
C SER A 263 -21.48 62.88 -96.98
N ASP A 264 -20.27 63.32 -97.37
CA ASP A 264 -19.21 63.64 -96.42
C ASP A 264 -19.48 64.99 -95.73
N THR A 265 -19.66 64.94 -94.41
CA THR A 265 -20.03 66.10 -93.58
C THR A 265 -18.96 67.19 -93.59
N ASN A 266 -17.67 66.83 -93.60
CA ASN A 266 -16.59 67.82 -93.61
C ASN A 266 -16.58 68.62 -94.91
N THR A 267 -16.69 67.93 -96.06
CA THR A 267 -16.82 68.58 -97.36
C THR A 267 -18.07 69.47 -97.45
N GLN A 268 -19.19 69.08 -96.81
CA GLN A 268 -20.39 69.91 -96.73
C GLN A 268 -20.13 71.21 -95.95
N LEU A 269 -19.50 71.13 -94.77
CA LEU A 269 -19.15 72.28 -93.93
C LEU A 269 -18.21 73.24 -94.64
N GLU A 270 -17.17 72.75 -95.31
CA GLU A 270 -16.24 73.58 -96.08
C GLU A 270 -16.97 74.43 -97.14
N LYS A 271 -17.90 73.82 -97.88
CA LYS A 271 -18.67 74.51 -98.91
C LYS A 271 -19.67 75.51 -98.33
N ILE A 272 -20.30 75.19 -97.19
CA ILE A 272 -21.14 76.13 -96.45
C ILE A 272 -20.30 77.33 -96.02
N GLN A 273 -19.11 77.10 -95.45
CA GLN A 273 -18.21 78.15 -95.00
C GLN A 273 -17.75 79.05 -96.17
N GLN A 274 -17.32 78.46 -97.29
CA GLN A 274 -16.95 79.22 -98.49
C GLN A 274 -18.09 80.11 -98.99
N PHE A 275 -19.33 79.60 -98.99
CA PHE A 275 -20.50 80.38 -99.37
C PHE A 275 -20.78 81.54 -98.40
N ILE A 276 -20.73 81.29 -97.09
CA ILE A 276 -20.95 82.34 -96.08
C ILE A 276 -19.88 83.43 -96.18
N VAL A 277 -18.59 83.06 -96.22
CA VAL A 277 -17.48 84.03 -96.32
C VAL A 277 -17.55 84.81 -97.62
N GLY A 278 -17.82 84.13 -98.74
CA GLY A 278 -18.00 84.78 -100.04
C GLY A 278 -19.18 85.76 -100.06
N SER A 279 -20.31 85.39 -99.44
CA SER A 279 -21.49 86.26 -99.31
C SER A 279 -21.23 87.46 -98.40
N SER A 280 -20.57 87.27 -97.26
CA SER A 280 -20.17 88.36 -96.37
C SER A 280 -19.19 89.33 -97.03
N TYR A 281 -18.20 88.83 -97.77
CA TYR A 281 -17.27 89.65 -98.52
C TYR A 281 -17.97 90.49 -99.60
N LEU A 282 -18.93 89.89 -100.32
CA LEU A 282 -19.77 90.58 -101.30
C LEU A 282 -20.68 91.64 -100.63
N THR A 283 -21.18 91.37 -99.43
CA THR A 283 -22.06 92.31 -98.70
C THR A 283 -21.28 93.53 -98.19
N ILE A 284 -20.05 93.32 -97.70
CA ILE A 284 -19.13 94.40 -97.31
C ILE A 284 -18.76 95.24 -98.54
N LEU A 285 -18.42 94.61 -99.67
CA LEU A 285 -18.16 95.31 -100.92
C LEU A 285 -19.37 96.13 -101.39
N CYS A 286 -20.59 95.62 -101.21
CA CYS A 286 -21.81 96.37 -101.53
C CYS A 286 -22.09 97.52 -100.56
N GLN A 287 -21.67 97.46 -99.30
CA GLN A 287 -21.78 98.56 -98.33
C GLN A 287 -20.70 99.63 -98.52
N GLU A 288 -19.51 99.26 -98.98
CA GLU A 288 -18.44 100.22 -99.35
C GLU A 288 -18.73 100.95 -100.68
N LEU A 289 -19.71 100.47 -101.45
CA LEU A 289 -20.18 101.07 -102.70
C LEU A 289 -21.46 101.94 -102.53
N GLN A 290 -21.94 102.14 -101.31
CA GLN A 290 -22.99 103.11 -100.94
C GLN A 290 -22.39 104.35 -100.28
#